data_AF-A0A9P6WSH0-F1
#
_entry.id   AF-A0A9P6WSH0-F1
#
_cell.length_a   1.000
_cell.length_b   1.000
_cell.length_c   1.000
_cell.angle_alpha   90.00
_cell.angle_beta   90.00
_cell.angle_gamma   90.00
#
_symmetry.space_group_name_H-M   'P 1'
#
loop_
_entity.id
_entity.type
_entity.pdbx_description
1 polymer ?
#
loop_
_entity_poly.entity_id
_entity_poly.type
_entity_poly.pdbx_seq_one_letter_code
_entity_poly.pdbx_strand_id
1 'polypeptide(L)'
;MRDSTQQRREAYDWLNATHITQQKALQTSTGSKWSELHRLCYFDVVRLTTVDPMHNLFLGTPKRMIEVWESRGLLTVNDFKAMADESNSILIPSQYCKIPRCM
;
A
#
# COMPACT_ATOMS: atom_id res chain seq x y z
N MET A 1 14.28 -5.19 5.05
CA MET A 1 13.75 -4.43 3.89
C MET A 1 13.72 -5.36 2.70
N ARG A 2 12.62 -5.43 1.94
CA ARG A 2 12.50 -6.40 0.84
C ARG A 2 13.43 -6.03 -0.32
N ASP A 3 14.13 -7.01 -0.88
CA ASP A 3 15.04 -6.80 -2.00
C ASP A 3 14.31 -6.80 -3.34
N SER A 4 14.72 -5.92 -4.26
CA SER A 4 14.05 -5.73 -5.55
C SER A 4 14.28 -6.90 -6.51
N THR A 5 15.43 -7.57 -6.40
CA THR A 5 15.71 -8.77 -7.20
C THR A 5 14.86 -9.96 -6.75
N GLN A 6 14.64 -10.07 -5.44
CA GLN A 6 13.75 -11.08 -4.88
C GLN A 6 12.31 -10.84 -5.33
N GLN A 7 11.80 -9.61 -5.19
CA GLN A 7 10.46 -9.24 -5.64
C GLN A 7 10.24 -9.55 -7.13
N ARG A 8 11.25 -9.25 -7.96
CA ARG A 8 11.19 -9.54 -9.40
C ARG A 8 11.12 -11.04 -9.68
N ARG A 9 11.93 -11.86 -9.00
CA ARG A 9 11.88 -13.32 -9.12
C ARG A 9 10.49 -13.85 -8.76
N GLU A 10 9.96 -13.45 -7.62
CA GLU A 10 8.62 -13.88 -7.17
C GLU A 10 7.51 -13.47 -8.16
N ALA A 11 7.62 -12.30 -8.79
CA ALA A 11 6.70 -11.87 -9.83
C ALA A 11 6.80 -12.73 -11.10
N TYR A 12 8.01 -13.15 -11.51
CA TYR A 12 8.18 -14.08 -12.62
C TYR A 12 7.68 -15.50 -12.28
N ASP A 13 7.87 -15.95 -11.05
CA ASP A 13 7.32 -17.24 -10.58
C ASP A 13 5.78 -17.21 -10.65
N TRP A 14 5.16 -16.07 -10.30
CA TRP A 14 3.73 -15.85 -10.47
C TRP A 14 3.30 -15.87 -11.95
N LEU A 15 4.06 -15.24 -12.85
CA LEU A 15 3.75 -15.24 -14.29
C LEU A 15 3.82 -16.67 -14.88
N ASN A 16 4.82 -17.43 -14.47
CA ASN A 16 5.08 -18.78 -14.96
C ASN A 16 4.14 -19.84 -14.36
N ALA A 17 3.37 -19.49 -13.33
CA ALA A 17 2.40 -20.40 -12.72
C ALA A 17 1.25 -20.71 -13.70
N THR A 18 0.98 -21.99 -13.91
CA THR A 18 0.05 -22.49 -14.93
C THR A 18 -1.42 -22.27 -14.54
N HIS A 19 -1.73 -22.27 -13.25
CA HIS A 19 -3.10 -22.22 -12.74
C HIS A 19 -3.36 -20.95 -11.93
N ILE A 20 -4.58 -20.40 -12.08
CA ILE A 20 -5.04 -19.22 -11.32
C ILE A 20 -4.99 -19.48 -9.81
N THR A 21 -5.23 -20.71 -9.35
CA THR A 21 -5.14 -21.08 -7.94
C THR A 21 -3.72 -20.95 -7.41
N GLN A 22 -2.73 -21.39 -8.18
CA GLN A 22 -1.31 -21.28 -7.85
C GLN A 22 -0.87 -19.81 -7.85
N GLN A 23 -1.31 -19.04 -8.85
CA GLN A 23 -1.11 -17.58 -8.89
C GLN A 23 -1.66 -16.90 -7.64
N LYS A 24 -2.91 -17.20 -7.24
CA LYS A 24 -3.51 -16.64 -6.02
C LYS A 24 -2.76 -17.05 -4.76
N ALA A 25 -2.30 -18.30 -4.67
CA ALA A 25 -1.52 -18.78 -3.53
C ALA A 25 -0.16 -18.05 -3.42
N LEU A 26 0.55 -17.92 -4.55
CA LEU A 26 1.81 -17.17 -4.63
C LEU A 26 1.61 -15.69 -4.30
N GLN A 27 0.56 -15.07 -4.82
CA GLN A 27 0.24 -13.67 -4.51
C GLN A 27 -0.12 -13.49 -3.04
N THR A 28 -0.80 -14.45 -2.42
CA THR A 28 -1.15 -14.40 -1.00
C THR A 28 0.09 -14.57 -0.10
N SER A 29 0.99 -15.50 -0.46
CA SER A 29 2.18 -15.78 0.34
C SER A 29 3.26 -14.72 0.21
N THR A 30 3.51 -14.23 -1.00
CA THR A 30 4.57 -13.26 -1.28
C THR A 30 4.05 -11.82 -1.29
N GLY A 31 2.79 -11.59 -1.67
CA GLY A 31 2.28 -10.26 -1.99
C GLY A 31 2.67 -9.76 -3.39
N SER A 32 3.37 -10.59 -4.18
CA SER A 32 3.95 -10.22 -5.47
C SER A 32 3.01 -10.63 -6.61
N LYS A 33 2.83 -9.75 -7.60
CA LYS A 33 2.06 -10.00 -8.82
C LYS A 33 2.84 -9.49 -10.02
N TRP A 34 2.85 -10.25 -11.11
CA TRP A 34 3.51 -9.82 -12.33
C TRP A 34 2.83 -8.59 -12.96
N SER A 35 3.67 -7.72 -13.51
CA SER A 35 3.30 -6.61 -14.39
C SER A 35 4.44 -6.38 -15.37
N GLU A 36 4.14 -5.75 -16.52
CA GLU A 36 5.17 -5.45 -17.54
C GLU A 36 6.32 -4.59 -16.99
N LEU A 37 6.06 -3.81 -15.93
CA LEU A 37 7.08 -3.02 -15.23
C LEU A 37 8.22 -3.88 -14.65
N HIS A 38 7.96 -5.15 -14.31
CA HIS A 38 8.98 -6.06 -13.78
C HIS A 38 10.04 -6.43 -14.83
N ARG A 39 9.74 -6.27 -16.13
CA ARG A 39 10.65 -6.53 -17.24
C ARG A 39 11.69 -5.42 -17.41
N LEU A 40 11.39 -4.22 -16.95
CA LEU A 40 12.28 -3.06 -17.09
C LEU A 40 13.46 -3.19 -16.11
N CYS A 41 14.67 -3.33 -16.63
CA CYS A 41 15.88 -3.53 -15.82
C CYS A 41 16.18 -2.35 -14.89
N TYR A 42 15.78 -1.14 -15.28
CA TYR A 42 15.94 0.08 -14.50
C TYR A 42 14.82 0.32 -13.49
N PHE A 43 13.69 -0.39 -13.59
CA PHE A 43 12.53 -0.15 -12.75
C PHE A 43 12.56 -1.05 -11.51
N ASP A 44 12.86 -0.46 -10.35
CA ASP A 44 12.73 -1.11 -9.05
C ASP A 44 11.30 -0.95 -8.53
N VAL A 45 10.49 -2.01 -8.62
CA VAL A 45 9.08 -2.00 -8.16
C VAL A 45 8.97 -1.73 -6.66
N VAL A 46 9.96 -2.12 -5.84
CA VAL A 46 9.90 -1.90 -4.39
C VAL A 46 10.14 -0.43 -4.05
N ARG A 47 11.00 0.26 -4.82
CA ARG A 47 11.41 1.65 -4.55
C ARG A 47 10.67 2.70 -5.39
N LEU A 48 10.26 2.35 -6.60
CA LEU A 48 9.73 3.27 -7.62
C LEU A 48 8.23 3.09 -7.86
N THR A 49 7.55 2.19 -7.14
CA THR A 49 6.09 2.16 -7.15
C THR A 49 5.58 3.40 -6.44
N THR A 50 5.27 4.43 -7.21
CA THR A 50 4.55 5.60 -6.72
C THR A 50 3.15 5.16 -6.32
N VAL A 51 2.85 5.25 -5.04
CA VAL A 51 1.48 5.11 -4.54
C VAL A 51 0.74 6.34 -5.03
N ASP A 52 -0.05 6.23 -6.10
CA ASP A 52 -0.97 7.29 -6.50
C ASP A 52 -1.93 7.52 -5.33
N PRO A 53 -1.85 8.68 -4.65
CA PRO A 53 -2.61 8.91 -3.44
C PRO A 53 -4.11 8.92 -3.71
N MET A 54 -4.56 9.40 -4.88
CA MET A 54 -5.98 9.54 -5.13
C MET A 54 -6.66 8.19 -5.33
N HIS A 55 -6.16 7.39 -6.27
CA HIS A 55 -6.81 6.09 -6.55
C HIS A 55 -6.64 5.12 -5.38
N ASN A 56 -5.47 5.07 -4.75
CA ASN A 56 -5.24 4.18 -3.62
C ASN A 56 -6.07 4.55 -2.40
N LEU A 57 -6.35 5.85 -2.18
CA LEU A 57 -7.28 6.29 -1.15
C LEU A 57 -8.69 5.71 -1.38
N PHE A 58 -9.20 5.74 -2.62
CA PHE A 58 -10.51 5.18 -2.95
C PHE A 58 -10.54 3.64 -2.98
N LEU A 59 -9.44 2.99 -3.34
CA LEU A 59 -9.31 1.53 -3.28
C LEU A 59 -9.17 0.99 -1.85
N GLY A 60 -9.03 1.86 -0.84
CA GLY A 60 -8.91 1.47 0.56
C GLY A 60 -7.51 0.99 0.97
N THR A 61 -6.48 1.26 0.16
CA THR A 61 -5.09 0.93 0.51
C THR A 61 -4.66 1.59 1.84
N PRO A 62 -4.99 2.88 2.13
CA PRO A 62 -4.66 3.48 3.41
C PRO A 62 -5.28 2.76 4.61
N LYS A 63 -6.53 2.28 4.48
CA LYS A 63 -7.17 1.48 5.53
C LYS A 63 -6.37 0.21 5.80
N ARG A 64 -5.96 -0.50 4.74
CA ARG A 64 -5.13 -1.71 4.89
C ARG A 64 -3.78 -1.42 5.52
N MET A 65 -3.16 -0.27 5.22
CA MET A 65 -1.90 0.13 5.84
C MET A 65 -2.06 0.38 7.34
N ILE A 66 -3.14 1.04 7.76
CA ILE A 66 -3.47 1.25 9.18
C ILE A 66 -3.59 -0.10 9.92
N GLU A 67 -4.32 -1.07 9.36
CA GLU A 67 -4.44 -2.43 9.93
C GLU A 67 -3.08 -3.14 10.06
N VAL A 68 -2.20 -2.98 9.07
CA VAL A 68 -0.85 -3.55 9.09
C VAL A 68 0.02 -2.87 10.15
N TRP A 69 -0.10 -1.55 10.32
CA TRP A 69 0.65 -0.82 11.32
C TRP A 69 0.21 -1.16 12.74
N GLU A 70 -1.10 -1.30 12.95
CA GLU A 70 -1.65 -1.75 14.23
C GLU A 70 -1.23 -3.19 14.56
N SER A 71 -1.38 -4.12 13.61
CA SER A 71 -0.98 -5.53 13.82
C SER A 71 0.52 -5.72 14.08
N ARG A 72 1.36 -4.80 13.60
CA ARG A 72 2.81 -4.80 13.85
C ARG A 72 3.21 -3.98 15.08
N GLY A 73 2.26 -3.34 15.76
CA GLY A 73 2.51 -2.49 16.92
C GLY A 73 3.31 -1.23 16.61
N LEU A 74 3.26 -0.75 15.36
CA LEU A 74 3.97 0.47 14.93
C LEU A 74 3.22 1.74 15.34
N LEU A 75 1.89 1.67 15.39
CA LEU A 75 1.00 2.75 15.80
C LEU A 75 -0.10 2.20 16.70
N THR A 76 -0.45 2.98 17.71
CA THR A 76 -1.51 2.66 18.67
C THR A 76 -2.74 3.54 18.46
N VAL A 77 -3.86 3.17 19.08
CA VAL A 77 -5.09 3.97 19.08
C VAL A 77 -4.87 5.40 19.61
N ASN A 78 -3.94 5.59 20.53
CA ASN A 78 -3.61 6.92 21.05
C ASN A 78 -2.89 7.77 20.00
N ASP A 79 -2.02 7.18 19.19
CA ASP A 79 -1.34 7.87 18.10
C ASP A 79 -2.35 8.31 17.03
N PHE A 80 -3.35 7.47 16.73
CA PHE A 80 -4.45 7.85 15.82
C PHE A 80 -5.29 9.01 16.35
N LYS A 81 -5.54 9.08 17.66
CA LYS A 81 -6.23 10.23 18.28
C LYS A 81 -5.38 11.51 18.18
N ALA A 82 -4.09 11.41 18.50
CA ALA A 82 -3.16 12.54 18.40
C ALA A 82 -3.08 13.07 16.95
N MET A 83 -2.97 12.19 15.96
CA MET A 83 -2.99 12.57 14.55
C MET A 83 -4.32 13.22 14.12
N ALA A 84 -5.44 12.73 14.65
CA ALA A 84 -6.76 13.31 14.37
C ALA A 84 -6.88 14.73 14.97
N ASP A 85 -6.35 14.95 16.17
CA ASP A 85 -6.33 16.26 16.82
C ASP A 85 -5.41 17.24 16.09
N GLU A 86 -4.22 16.78 15.69
CA GLU A 86 -3.28 17.57 14.89
C GLU A 86 -3.89 17.96 13.53
N SER A 87 -4.58 17.02 12.86
CA SER A 87 -5.30 17.30 11.60
C SER A 87 -6.34 18.41 11.75
N ASN A 88 -7.00 18.51 12.91
CA ASN A 88 -7.95 19.60 13.17
C ASN A 88 -7.26 20.96 13.31
N SER A 89 -5.97 21.01 13.63
CA SER A 89 -5.20 22.26 13.72
C SER A 89 -4.70 22.77 12.36
N ILE A 90 -4.67 21.92 11.34
CA ILE A 90 -4.18 22.27 10.00
C ILE A 90 -5.10 23.35 9.39
N LEU A 91 -4.47 24.44 8.93
CA LEU A 91 -5.11 25.49 8.15
C LEU A 91 -5.29 25.01 6.72
N ILE A 92 -6.55 24.87 6.31
CA ILE A 92 -6.91 24.42 4.97
C ILE A 92 -7.28 25.67 4.13
N PRO A 93 -6.80 25.79 2.87
CA PRO A 93 -7.23 26.86 1.97
C PRO A 93 -8.75 26.88 1.81
N SER A 94 -9.33 28.06 1.61
CA SER A 94 -10.80 28.26 1.55
C SER A 94 -11.53 27.43 0.50
N GLN A 95 -10.81 26.92 -0.50
CA GLN A 95 -11.34 26.07 -1.57
C GLN A 95 -11.60 24.63 -1.12
N TYR A 96 -11.12 24.23 0.06
CA TYR A 96 -11.28 22.89 0.60
C TYR A 96 -11.94 22.96 1.98
N CYS A 97 -12.81 21.99 2.26
CA CYS A 97 -13.50 21.88 3.54
C CYS A 97 -12.94 20.73 4.36
N LYS A 98 -12.96 20.87 5.69
CA LYS A 98 -12.72 19.74 6.60
C LYS A 98 -13.87 18.74 6.44
N ILE A 99 -13.54 17.46 6.44
CA ILE A 99 -14.55 16.39 6.45
C ILE A 99 -15.34 16.52 7.77
N PRO A 100 -16.67 16.67 7.73
CA PRO A 100 -17.46 16.77 8.95
C PRO A 100 -17.32 15.48 9.77
N ARG A 101 -17.19 15.59 11.10
CA ARG A 101 -17.24 14.40 11.97
C ARG A 101 -18.65 13.83 11.87
N CYS A 102 -18.76 12.59 11.37
CA CYS A 102 -20.01 11.84 11.51
C CYS A 102 -20.30 11.67 13.00
N MET A 103 -21.51 12.07 13.39
CA MET A 103 -22.07 11.92 14.75
C MET A 103 -22.38 10.47 15.04
#